data_AF-B0L9H1-F1
#
_entry.id   AF-B0L9H1-F1
#
_cell.length_a   1.000
_cell.length_b   1.000
_cell.length_c   1.000
_cell.angle_alpha   90.00
_cell.angle_beta   90.00
_cell.angle_gamma   90.00
#
_symmetry.space_group_name_H-M   'P 1'
#
loop_
_entity.id
_entity.type
_entity.pdbx_description
1 polymer ?
#
loop_
_entity_poly.entity_id
_entity_poly.type
_entity_poly.pdbx_seq_one_letter_code
_entity_poly.pdbx_strand_id
1 'polypeptide(L)'
;WKDDIKIDQEAVASYVGGEFAPNGGAHSGRNWGAFDIQKEVIDLCPTRCMKYEGGKLAIYTKECTRCMHCINVMPRALHIGDDRGVPILAGARAPILDGAQMGYLIVPFIKVEEVSDGIKEVIDSIWNWWVEEGKNRERLGELIKRQGFQKLLEVTEIGPVAQHVLEPGQTPYIFWKEDEVPGGWDRDITEFREIHQR
;
A
#
# COMPACT_ATOMS: atom_id res chain seq x y z
N TRP A 1 -2.53 11.47 -0.90
CA TRP A 1 -3.15 12.21 -2.01
C TRP A 1 -3.21 11.30 -3.22
N LYS A 2 -4.10 11.57 -4.20
CA LYS A 2 -4.23 10.74 -5.42
C LYS A 2 -3.98 11.50 -6.73
N ASP A 3 -3.90 12.82 -6.66
CA ASP A 3 -3.56 13.73 -7.76
C ASP A 3 -2.05 14.02 -7.84
N ASP A 4 -1.68 14.98 -8.68
CA ASP A 4 -0.29 15.32 -8.99
C ASP A 4 0.45 15.95 -7.81
N ILE A 5 1.76 15.70 -7.73
CA ILE A 5 2.66 16.49 -6.89
C ILE A 5 2.75 17.89 -7.49
N LYS A 6 2.57 18.92 -6.65
CA LYS A 6 2.74 20.31 -7.06
C LYS A 6 4.23 20.63 -7.16
N ILE A 7 4.63 21.23 -8.28
CA ILE A 7 6.03 21.56 -8.59
C ILE A 7 6.16 23.07 -8.82
N ASP A 8 6.94 23.73 -7.98
CA ASP A 8 7.43 25.08 -8.22
C ASP A 8 8.80 25.02 -8.90
N GLN A 9 8.85 25.37 -10.18
CA GLN A 9 10.07 25.30 -10.99
C GLN A 9 11.12 26.34 -10.59
N GLU A 10 10.70 27.50 -10.07
CA GLU A 10 11.64 28.52 -9.57
C GLU A 10 12.33 28.01 -8.32
N ALA A 11 11.57 27.41 -7.41
CA ALA A 11 12.14 26.78 -6.22
C ALA A 11 13.05 25.58 -6.57
N VAL A 12 12.71 24.77 -7.59
CA VAL A 12 13.61 23.73 -8.13
C VAL A 12 14.94 24.35 -8.58
N ALA A 13 14.89 25.46 -9.32
CA ALA A 13 16.10 26.15 -9.76
C ALA A 13 16.93 26.67 -8.57
N SER A 14 16.29 27.22 -7.52
CA SER A 14 16.98 27.62 -6.28
C SER A 14 17.65 26.45 -5.54
N TYR A 15 17.08 25.23 -5.58
CA TYR A 15 17.78 24.04 -5.07
C TYR A 15 19.02 23.70 -5.92
N VAL A 16 18.87 23.64 -7.25
CA VAL A 16 19.98 23.33 -8.18
C VAL A 16 21.09 24.40 -8.12
N GLY A 17 20.72 25.66 -7.90
CA GLY A 17 21.65 26.78 -7.71
C GLY A 17 22.29 26.83 -6.32
N GLY A 18 21.86 25.98 -5.38
CA GLY A 18 22.42 25.92 -4.02
C GLY A 18 21.90 27.00 -3.06
N GLU A 19 20.89 27.78 -3.44
CA GLU A 19 20.23 28.76 -2.57
C GLU A 19 19.42 28.07 -1.47
N PHE A 20 18.77 26.95 -1.82
CA PHE A 20 18.02 26.13 -0.87
C PHE A 20 18.80 24.87 -0.51
N ALA A 21 19.02 24.67 0.79
CA ALA A 21 19.64 23.45 1.29
C ALA A 21 18.69 22.25 1.11
N PRO A 22 19.15 21.12 0.54
CA PRO A 22 18.35 19.92 0.41
C PRO A 22 17.94 19.38 1.79
N ASN A 23 16.77 18.75 1.83
CA ASN A 23 16.19 18.13 3.02
C ASN A 23 16.10 19.07 4.22
N GLY A 24 15.80 20.36 3.96
CA GLY A 24 15.73 21.40 4.99
C GLY A 24 17.04 21.60 5.76
N GLY A 25 18.19 21.20 5.20
CA GLY A 25 19.49 21.28 5.88
C GLY A 25 19.77 20.16 6.88
N ALA A 26 18.98 19.07 6.87
CA ALA A 26 19.15 17.93 7.79
C ALA A 26 20.54 17.29 7.76
N HIS A 27 21.30 17.47 6.68
CA HIS A 27 22.63 16.89 6.48
C HIS A 27 23.77 17.91 6.59
N SER A 28 23.50 19.13 7.09
CA SER A 28 24.47 20.23 7.21
C SER A 28 25.66 19.94 8.13
N GLY A 29 25.58 18.91 8.98
CA GLY A 29 26.67 18.49 9.88
C GLY A 29 27.85 17.79 9.19
N ARG A 30 27.79 17.53 7.88
CA ARG A 30 28.88 16.95 7.10
C ARG A 30 28.91 17.55 5.69
N ASN A 31 30.10 17.65 5.10
CA ASN A 31 30.24 18.04 3.69
C ASN A 31 29.93 16.83 2.78
N TRP A 32 28.81 16.89 2.06
CA TRP A 32 28.37 15.90 1.08
C TRP A 32 28.61 16.35 -0.38
N GLY A 33 29.16 17.55 -0.58
CA GLY A 33 29.20 18.22 -1.87
C GLY A 33 28.02 19.17 -2.09
N ALA A 34 28.01 19.81 -3.26
CA ALA A 34 26.85 20.59 -3.71
C ALA A 34 25.69 19.66 -4.08
N PHE A 35 24.46 20.15 -3.94
CA PHE A 35 23.26 19.40 -4.29
C PHE A 35 23.29 18.97 -5.76
N ASP A 36 23.05 17.68 -6.00
CA ASP A 36 22.92 17.11 -7.34
C ASP A 36 21.53 16.49 -7.49
N ILE A 37 20.62 17.21 -8.18
CA ILE A 37 19.23 16.75 -8.36
C ILE A 37 19.15 15.39 -9.06
N GLN A 38 20.09 15.08 -9.95
CA GLN A 38 20.12 13.78 -10.62
C GLN A 38 20.44 12.68 -9.61
N LYS A 39 21.51 12.83 -8.83
CA LYS A 39 21.95 11.81 -7.87
C LYS A 39 21.05 11.69 -6.63
N GLU A 40 20.52 12.80 -6.14
CA GLU A 40 19.84 12.86 -4.84
C GLU A 40 18.31 12.77 -4.95
N VAL A 41 17.73 12.99 -6.13
CA VAL A 41 16.27 12.94 -6.34
C VAL A 41 15.91 11.97 -7.45
N ILE A 42 16.37 12.20 -8.68
CA ILE A 42 15.94 11.41 -9.85
C ILE A 42 16.41 9.96 -9.73
N ASP A 43 17.69 9.75 -9.41
CA ASP A 43 18.30 8.44 -9.33
C ASP A 43 17.90 7.64 -8.07
N LEU A 44 17.21 8.28 -7.14
CA LEU A 44 16.70 7.66 -5.92
C LEU A 44 15.18 7.49 -5.92
N CYS A 45 14.47 7.98 -6.94
CA CYS A 45 13.05 7.72 -7.11
C CYS A 45 12.84 6.19 -7.29
N PRO A 46 12.10 5.51 -6.41
CA PRO A 46 11.99 4.05 -6.43
C PRO A 46 11.35 3.52 -7.71
N THR A 47 10.45 4.29 -8.34
CA THR A 47 9.77 3.92 -9.59
C THR A 47 10.37 4.57 -10.83
N ARG A 48 11.44 5.37 -10.68
CA ARG A 48 12.08 6.08 -11.81
C ARG A 48 11.11 6.93 -12.64
N CYS A 49 10.05 7.44 -12.02
CA CYS A 49 8.99 8.20 -12.69
C CYS A 49 9.30 9.70 -12.85
N MET A 50 10.52 10.15 -12.51
CA MET A 50 10.91 11.57 -12.54
C MET A 50 11.91 11.83 -13.67
N LYS A 51 11.86 13.02 -14.27
CA LYS A 51 12.83 13.48 -15.27
C LYS A 51 13.21 14.93 -14.99
N TYR A 52 14.50 15.23 -15.06
CA TYR A 52 15.00 16.60 -15.06
C TYR A 52 15.70 16.90 -16.38
N GLU A 53 15.17 17.84 -17.17
CA GLU A 53 15.69 18.16 -18.50
C GLU A 53 15.43 19.63 -18.83
N GLY A 54 16.40 20.31 -19.44
CA GLY A 54 16.26 21.71 -19.83
C GLY A 54 15.95 22.65 -18.65
N GLY A 55 16.45 22.32 -17.45
CA GLY A 55 16.22 23.09 -16.23
C GLY A 55 14.86 22.84 -15.56
N LYS A 56 14.02 21.94 -16.10
CA LYS A 56 12.68 21.68 -15.58
C LYS A 56 12.55 20.26 -15.02
N LEU A 57 11.88 20.16 -13.88
CA LEU A 57 11.51 18.89 -13.26
C LEU A 57 10.12 18.45 -13.68
N ALA A 58 9.99 17.22 -14.16
CA ALA A 58 8.71 16.57 -14.46
C ALA A 58 8.58 15.27 -13.66
N ILE A 59 7.35 14.94 -13.27
CA ILE A 59 7.01 13.71 -12.53
C ILE A 59 5.84 13.05 -13.25
N TYR A 60 5.99 11.78 -13.62
CA TYR A 60 4.89 10.98 -14.14
C TYR A 60 4.10 10.36 -12.99
N THR A 61 3.12 11.12 -12.47
CA THR A 61 2.35 10.79 -11.26
C THR A 61 1.72 9.40 -11.29
N LYS A 62 1.30 8.91 -12.47
CA LYS A 62 0.68 7.58 -12.61
C LYS A 62 1.59 6.46 -12.09
N GLU A 63 2.90 6.61 -12.24
CA GLU A 63 3.91 5.65 -11.77
C GLU A 63 4.53 6.08 -10.43
N CYS A 64 4.02 7.12 -9.77
CA CYS A 64 4.49 7.55 -8.47
C CYS A 64 3.82 6.73 -7.35
N THR A 65 4.62 6.07 -6.52
CA THR A 65 4.14 5.34 -5.32
C THR A 65 4.00 6.22 -4.09
N ARG A 66 4.23 7.54 -4.22
CA ARG A 66 4.06 8.54 -3.13
C ARG A 66 4.93 8.24 -1.91
N CYS A 67 6.17 7.77 -2.12
CA CYS A 67 7.14 7.42 -1.09
C CYS A 67 7.72 8.60 -0.27
N MET A 68 7.29 9.83 -0.56
CA MET A 68 7.75 11.09 0.04
C MET A 68 9.20 11.52 -0.26
N HIS A 69 10.08 10.67 -0.79
CA HIS A 69 11.51 10.99 -0.97
C HIS A 69 11.77 12.37 -1.59
N CYS A 70 11.22 12.64 -2.78
CA CYS A 70 11.45 13.90 -3.48
C CYS A 70 10.90 15.12 -2.72
N ILE A 71 9.72 15.00 -2.09
CA ILE A 71 9.13 16.05 -1.24
C ILE A 71 10.01 16.30 -0.01
N ASN A 72 10.52 15.24 0.62
CA ASN A 72 11.41 15.35 1.77
C ASN A 72 12.71 16.06 1.41
N VAL A 73 13.28 15.78 0.23
CA VAL A 73 14.53 16.41 -0.24
C VAL A 73 14.30 17.86 -0.69
N MET A 74 13.18 18.18 -1.35
CA MET A 74 12.90 19.52 -1.88
C MET A 74 11.58 20.10 -1.35
N PRO A 75 11.41 20.26 -0.02
CA PRO A 75 10.12 20.61 0.59
C PRO A 75 9.62 22.02 0.27
N ARG A 76 10.48 22.91 -0.25
CA ARG A 76 10.08 24.25 -0.72
C ARG A 76 9.62 24.26 -2.17
N ALA A 77 9.92 23.21 -2.94
CA ALA A 77 9.62 23.13 -4.37
C ALA A 77 8.54 22.10 -4.69
N LEU A 78 8.47 21.02 -3.90
CA LEU A 78 7.57 19.90 -4.11
C LEU A 78 6.58 19.80 -2.96
N HIS A 79 5.29 19.80 -3.28
CA HIS A 79 4.21 19.68 -2.30
C HIS A 79 3.26 18.55 -2.65
N ILE A 80 2.62 18.00 -1.61
CA ILE A 80 1.55 17.00 -1.76
C ILE A 80 0.42 17.53 -2.65
N GLY A 81 -0.26 16.64 -3.34
CA GLY A 81 -1.48 16.97 -4.07
C GLY A 81 -2.63 17.42 -3.15
N ASP A 82 -3.67 17.97 -3.76
CA ASP A 82 -4.83 18.53 -3.09
C ASP A 82 -5.98 17.53 -2.95
N ASP A 83 -5.99 16.46 -3.75
CA ASP A 83 -6.92 15.34 -3.59
C ASP A 83 -6.45 14.39 -2.49
N ARG A 84 -6.72 14.77 -1.23
CA ARG A 84 -6.18 14.13 -0.01
C ARG A 84 -7.11 13.07 0.58
N GLY A 85 -6.50 12.14 1.32
CA GLY A 85 -7.09 10.97 1.95
C GLY A 85 -5.98 10.11 2.55
N VAL A 86 -6.34 8.98 3.17
CA VAL A 86 -5.40 8.07 3.84
C VAL A 86 -5.56 6.63 3.37
N PRO A 87 -4.51 5.81 3.39
CA PRO A 87 -4.66 4.36 3.37
C PRO A 87 -5.02 3.83 4.76
N ILE A 88 -5.69 2.68 4.83
CA ILE A 88 -5.89 1.93 6.08
C ILE A 88 -5.02 0.67 6.02
N LEU A 89 -4.17 0.50 7.03
CA LEU A 89 -3.39 -0.70 7.25
C LEU A 89 -3.72 -1.31 8.61
N ALA A 90 -3.84 -2.63 8.71
CA ALA A 90 -4.09 -3.30 10.00
C ALA A 90 -3.30 -4.60 10.17
N GLY A 91 -3.31 -5.13 11.40
CA GLY A 91 -2.63 -6.38 11.76
C GLY A 91 -1.21 -6.21 12.35
N ALA A 92 -0.72 -4.98 12.51
CA ALA A 92 0.58 -4.73 13.12
C ALA A 92 0.64 -5.22 14.57
N ARG A 93 1.72 -5.93 14.94
CA ARG A 93 1.96 -6.41 16.31
C ARG A 93 3.44 -6.72 16.58
N ALA A 94 3.80 -6.61 17.86
CA ALA A 94 5.08 -7.08 18.40
C ALA A 94 5.20 -8.62 18.31
N PRO A 95 6.38 -9.24 18.53
CA PRO A 95 6.65 -10.65 18.19
C PRO A 95 5.79 -11.76 18.81
N ILE A 96 5.18 -11.58 20.00
CA ILE A 96 4.43 -12.66 20.68
C ILE A 96 2.99 -12.75 20.14
N LEU A 97 2.45 -13.91 19.76
CA LEU A 97 3.07 -15.26 19.71
C LEU A 97 3.70 -15.58 18.35
N ASP A 98 2.92 -15.47 17.26
CA ASP A 98 3.29 -15.93 15.90
C ASP A 98 4.16 -14.96 15.06
N GLY A 99 5.10 -14.24 15.69
CA GLY A 99 6.07 -13.39 15.01
C GLY A 99 5.59 -11.96 14.70
N ALA A 100 6.55 -11.03 14.56
CA ALA A 100 6.23 -9.62 14.38
C ALA A 100 5.55 -9.35 13.03
N GLN A 101 4.61 -8.40 13.03
CA GLN A 101 3.90 -7.97 11.83
C GLN A 101 3.87 -6.45 11.74
N MET A 102 4.04 -5.92 10.53
CA MET A 102 3.63 -4.57 10.18
C MET A 102 2.19 -4.60 9.64
N GLY A 103 1.59 -3.43 9.41
CA GLY A 103 0.25 -3.36 8.87
C GLY A 103 0.17 -3.85 7.41
N TYR A 104 -0.84 -4.65 7.11
CA TYR A 104 -1.21 -5.00 5.73
C TYR A 104 -2.10 -3.91 5.15
N LEU A 105 -1.91 -3.55 3.88
CA LEU A 105 -2.77 -2.57 3.20
C LEU A 105 -4.14 -3.16 2.94
N ILE A 106 -5.19 -2.57 3.52
CA ILE A 106 -6.59 -3.02 3.39
C ILE A 106 -7.35 -2.09 2.47
N VAL A 107 -7.34 -0.79 2.80
CA VAL A 107 -7.97 0.25 1.98
C VAL A 107 -6.85 1.09 1.36
N PRO A 108 -6.64 1.04 0.03
CA PRO A 108 -5.60 1.83 -0.63
C PRO A 108 -5.80 3.35 -0.48
N PHE A 109 -7.04 3.80 -0.45
CA PHE A 109 -7.38 5.21 -0.28
C PHE A 109 -8.81 5.38 0.24
N ILE A 110 -8.95 6.15 1.31
CA ILE A 110 -10.24 6.64 1.81
C ILE A 110 -10.16 8.14 2.04
N LYS A 111 -11.23 8.86 1.72
CA LYS A 111 -11.36 10.29 2.01
C LYS A 111 -11.47 10.51 3.52
N VAL A 112 -10.81 11.54 4.02
CA VAL A 112 -10.89 11.96 5.42
C VAL A 112 -11.62 13.29 5.46
N GLU A 113 -12.85 13.25 5.95
CA GLU A 113 -13.67 14.41 6.30
C GLU A 113 -13.81 14.47 7.83
N GLU A 114 -14.35 15.56 8.36
CA GLU A 114 -14.44 15.81 9.82
C GLU A 114 -15.15 14.68 10.58
N VAL A 115 -16.11 14.03 9.94
CA VAL A 115 -16.74 12.78 10.40
C VAL A 115 -16.49 11.71 9.34
N SER A 116 -15.45 10.91 9.53
CA SER A 116 -15.07 9.87 8.56
C SER A 116 -15.85 8.57 8.81
N ASP A 117 -17.15 8.58 8.50
CA ASP A 117 -18.02 7.42 8.69
C ASP A 117 -17.49 6.17 7.95
N GLY A 118 -16.94 6.32 6.75
CA GLY A 118 -16.31 5.20 6.05
C GLY A 118 -15.07 4.62 6.76
N ILE A 119 -14.34 5.38 7.58
CA ILE A 119 -13.25 4.83 8.41
C ILE A 119 -13.84 4.03 9.57
N LYS A 120 -14.90 4.55 10.22
CA LYS A 120 -15.57 3.86 11.32
C LYS A 120 -16.20 2.56 10.85
N GLU A 121 -16.85 2.54 9.68
CA GLU A 121 -17.44 1.34 9.09
C GLU A 121 -16.39 0.22 8.91
N VAL A 122 -15.19 0.55 8.44
CA VAL A 122 -14.09 -0.41 8.32
C VAL A 122 -13.64 -0.91 9.70
N ILE A 123 -13.52 -0.01 10.69
CA ILE A 123 -13.14 -0.38 12.05
C ILE A 123 -14.18 -1.30 12.70
N ASP A 124 -15.45 -0.93 12.62
CA ASP A 124 -16.56 -1.68 13.21
C ASP A 124 -16.72 -3.05 12.57
N SER A 125 -16.57 -3.15 11.24
CA SER A 125 -16.59 -4.43 10.52
C SER A 125 -15.45 -5.35 10.97
N ILE A 126 -14.23 -4.81 11.13
CA ILE A 126 -13.08 -5.57 11.64
C ILE A 126 -13.30 -5.99 13.10
N TRP A 127 -13.85 -5.12 13.94
CA TRP A 127 -14.13 -5.45 15.34
C TRP A 127 -15.21 -6.50 15.49
N ASN A 128 -16.34 -6.37 14.78
CA ASN A 128 -17.42 -7.36 14.81
C ASN A 128 -16.90 -8.75 14.41
N TRP A 129 -16.05 -8.83 13.39
CA TRP A 129 -15.40 -10.09 13.03
C TRP A 129 -14.40 -10.58 14.08
N TRP A 130 -13.48 -9.72 14.54
CA TRP A 130 -12.41 -10.12 15.45
C TRP A 130 -12.91 -10.49 16.85
N VAL A 131 -13.98 -9.85 17.34
CA VAL A 131 -14.58 -10.16 18.65
C VAL A 131 -15.22 -11.56 18.64
N GLU A 132 -15.87 -11.94 17.54
CA GLU A 132 -16.55 -13.23 17.44
C GLU A 132 -15.59 -14.37 17.08
N GLU A 133 -14.66 -14.14 16.15
CA GLU A 133 -13.78 -15.19 15.60
C GLU A 133 -12.40 -15.26 16.25
N GLY A 134 -12.03 -14.23 17.03
CA GLY A 134 -10.75 -14.13 17.72
C GLY A 134 -10.64 -15.15 18.84
N LYS A 135 -9.54 -15.91 18.86
CA LYS A 135 -9.22 -16.77 19.99
C LYS A 135 -8.79 -15.95 21.20
N ASN A 136 -8.81 -16.56 22.38
CA ASN A 136 -8.32 -15.91 23.60
C ASN A 136 -6.90 -15.35 23.41
N ARG A 137 -6.75 -14.03 23.59
CA ARG A 137 -5.49 -13.27 23.44
C ARG A 137 -4.90 -13.26 22.02
N GLU A 138 -5.66 -13.66 21.00
CA GLU A 138 -5.24 -13.59 19.61
C GLU A 138 -5.42 -12.16 19.07
N ARG A 139 -4.34 -11.59 18.54
CA ARG A 139 -4.34 -10.27 17.91
C ARG A 139 -4.92 -10.36 16.50
N LEU A 140 -5.47 -9.25 16.00
CA LEU A 140 -6.01 -9.16 14.64
C LEU A 140 -5.04 -9.71 13.56
N GLY A 141 -3.75 -9.41 13.66
CA GLY A 141 -2.75 -9.90 12.70
C GLY A 141 -2.58 -11.43 12.69
N GLU A 142 -2.80 -12.09 13.84
CA GLU A 142 -2.80 -13.56 13.95
C GLU A 142 -4.08 -14.15 13.38
N LEU A 143 -5.23 -13.54 13.68
CA LEU A 143 -6.52 -13.92 13.09
C LEU A 143 -6.46 -13.87 11.55
N ILE A 144 -5.90 -12.79 10.98
CA ILE A 144 -5.69 -12.65 9.52
C ILE A 144 -4.79 -13.77 8.98
N LYS A 145 -3.70 -14.12 9.68
CA LYS A 145 -2.84 -15.25 9.27
C LYS A 145 -3.58 -16.59 9.32
N ARG A 146 -4.46 -16.79 10.30
CA ARG A 146 -5.19 -18.04 10.53
C ARG A 146 -6.36 -18.24 9.57
N GLN A 147 -7.18 -17.21 9.37
CA GLN A 147 -8.38 -17.29 8.52
C GLN A 147 -8.16 -16.79 7.08
N GLY A 148 -7.00 -16.17 6.82
CA GLY A 148 -6.64 -15.66 5.51
C GLY A 148 -7.06 -14.20 5.30
N PHE A 149 -6.31 -13.50 4.45
CA PHE A 149 -6.57 -12.11 4.10
C PHE A 149 -7.89 -11.93 3.34
N GLN A 150 -8.30 -12.96 2.58
CA GLN A 150 -9.57 -13.01 1.86
C GLN A 150 -10.76 -12.85 2.83
N LYS A 151 -10.71 -13.46 4.01
CA LYS A 151 -11.79 -13.35 5.00
C LYS A 151 -11.94 -11.92 5.52
N LEU A 152 -10.82 -11.24 5.76
CA LEU A 152 -10.80 -9.82 6.13
C LEU A 152 -11.47 -8.95 5.04
N LEU A 153 -11.16 -9.21 3.77
CA LEU A 153 -11.78 -8.49 2.64
C LEU A 153 -13.29 -8.73 2.56
N GLU A 154 -13.73 -9.98 2.76
CA GLU A 154 -15.15 -10.32 2.77
C GLU A 154 -15.93 -9.58 3.87
N VAL A 155 -15.44 -9.61 5.12
CA VAL A 155 -16.17 -8.99 6.25
C VAL A 155 -16.16 -7.47 6.20
N THR A 156 -15.20 -6.87 5.49
CA THR A 156 -15.14 -5.42 5.26
C THR A 156 -15.81 -5.00 3.96
N GLU A 157 -16.33 -5.96 3.18
CA GLU A 157 -16.92 -5.74 1.85
C GLU A 157 -15.97 -5.02 0.87
N ILE A 158 -14.66 -5.21 1.05
CA ILE A 158 -13.63 -4.62 0.19
C ILE A 158 -13.26 -5.61 -0.92
N GLY A 159 -13.49 -5.22 -2.18
CA GLY A 159 -13.07 -6.05 -3.31
C GLY A 159 -11.55 -6.23 -3.37
N PRO A 160 -11.05 -7.45 -3.69
CA PRO A 160 -9.62 -7.70 -3.81
C PRO A 160 -9.01 -6.92 -4.98
N VAL A 161 -7.87 -6.28 -4.74
CA VAL A 161 -7.11 -5.52 -5.75
C VAL A 161 -5.63 -5.88 -5.70
N ALA A 162 -4.90 -5.63 -6.78
CA ALA A 162 -3.47 -5.95 -6.86
C ALA A 162 -2.63 -5.27 -5.75
N GLN A 163 -3.07 -4.09 -5.29
CA GLN A 163 -2.43 -3.33 -4.21
C GLN A 163 -2.45 -4.04 -2.86
N HIS A 164 -3.31 -5.04 -2.66
CA HIS A 164 -3.38 -5.80 -1.41
C HIS A 164 -2.19 -6.74 -1.21
N VAL A 165 -1.44 -7.06 -2.26
CA VAL A 165 -0.32 -7.99 -2.20
C VAL A 165 0.95 -7.33 -2.72
N LEU A 166 2.09 -7.74 -2.15
CA LEU A 166 3.40 -7.43 -2.74
C LEU A 166 3.66 -8.34 -3.95
N GLU A 167 3.29 -9.61 -3.83
CA GLU A 167 3.39 -10.62 -4.88
C GLU A 167 2.21 -11.61 -4.79
N PRO A 168 1.75 -12.19 -5.91
CA PRO A 168 0.76 -13.25 -5.89
C PRO A 168 1.26 -14.50 -5.16
N GLY A 169 0.32 -15.31 -4.64
CA GLY A 169 0.66 -16.60 -4.06
C GLY A 169 1.35 -17.52 -5.07
N GLN A 170 2.48 -18.09 -4.68
CA GLN A 170 3.29 -18.97 -5.55
C GLN A 170 2.91 -20.45 -5.41
N THR A 171 2.13 -20.80 -4.39
CA THR A 171 1.68 -22.17 -4.17
C THR A 171 0.35 -22.43 -4.88
N PRO A 172 0.17 -23.60 -5.50
CA PRO A 172 -1.05 -23.92 -6.25
C PRO A 172 -2.23 -24.35 -5.35
N TYR A 173 -2.15 -24.16 -4.04
CA TYR A 173 -3.21 -24.51 -3.09
C TYR A 173 -4.29 -23.42 -3.04
N ILE A 174 -4.96 -23.24 -4.19
CA ILE A 174 -6.01 -22.23 -4.38
C ILE A 174 -7.35 -22.83 -3.95
N PHE A 175 -8.00 -22.17 -3.00
CA PHE A 175 -9.36 -22.51 -2.59
C PHE A 175 -10.36 -21.84 -3.53
N TRP A 176 -11.41 -22.59 -3.89
CA TRP A 176 -12.59 -22.10 -4.59
C TRP A 176 -13.79 -22.23 -3.67
N LYS A 177 -14.78 -21.34 -3.82
CA LYS A 177 -16.10 -21.58 -3.23
C LYS A 177 -16.88 -22.55 -4.11
N GLU A 178 -17.73 -23.37 -3.51
CA GLU A 178 -18.48 -24.39 -4.24
C GLU A 178 -19.37 -23.78 -5.34
N ASP A 179 -19.98 -22.62 -5.08
CA ASP A 179 -20.83 -21.88 -6.00
C ASP A 179 -20.08 -21.25 -7.18
N GLU A 180 -18.75 -21.16 -7.10
CA GLU A 180 -17.88 -20.71 -8.19
C GLU A 180 -17.47 -21.84 -9.15
N VAL A 181 -17.68 -23.10 -8.76
CA VAL A 181 -17.27 -24.28 -9.54
C VAL A 181 -18.47 -24.93 -10.21
N PRO A 182 -18.56 -24.95 -11.55
CA PRO A 182 -19.67 -25.59 -12.25
C PRO A 182 -19.84 -27.06 -11.84
N GLY A 183 -21.03 -27.41 -11.35
CA GLY A 183 -21.38 -28.76 -10.89
C GLY A 183 -21.22 -29.00 -9.38
N GLY A 184 -20.65 -28.05 -8.62
CA GLY A 184 -20.49 -28.18 -7.17
C GLY A 184 -19.56 -29.33 -6.77
N TRP A 185 -19.65 -29.77 -5.51
CA TRP A 185 -18.79 -30.82 -4.96
C TRP A 185 -19.53 -32.12 -4.63
N ASP A 186 -20.86 -32.15 -4.68
CA ASP A 186 -21.64 -33.39 -4.58
C ASP A 186 -21.48 -34.23 -5.85
N ARG A 187 -20.69 -35.30 -5.77
CA ARG A 187 -20.33 -36.14 -6.92
C ARG A 187 -20.42 -37.62 -6.55
N ASP A 188 -21.05 -38.41 -7.42
CA ASP A 188 -21.10 -39.87 -7.28
C ASP A 188 -19.89 -40.55 -7.94
N ILE A 189 -19.23 -41.43 -7.19
CA ILE A 189 -18.15 -42.27 -7.70
C ILE A 189 -18.64 -43.25 -8.79
N THR A 190 -19.92 -43.62 -8.76
CA THR A 190 -20.53 -44.53 -9.72
C THR A 190 -20.54 -43.92 -11.12
N GLU A 191 -21.00 -42.67 -11.25
CA GLU A 191 -21.00 -41.92 -12.52
C GLU A 191 -19.59 -41.78 -13.10
N PHE A 192 -18.59 -41.50 -12.26
CA PHE A 192 -17.20 -41.42 -12.70
C PHE A 192 -16.69 -42.75 -13.29
N ARG A 193 -17.15 -43.89 -12.77
CA ARG A 193 -16.69 -45.23 -13.18
C ARG A 193 -17.36 -45.78 -14.43
N GLU A 194 -18.49 -45.22 -14.85
CA GLU A 194 -19.11 -45.58 -16.14
C GLU A 194 -18.20 -45.24 -17.33
N ILE A 195 -17.40 -44.17 -17.19
CA ILE A 195 -16.50 -43.67 -18.23
C ILE A 195 -15.01 -43.93 -17.94
N HIS A 196 -14.65 -44.40 -16.74
CA HIS A 196 -13.25 -44.71 -16.36
C HIS A 196 -13.13 -46.11 -15.73
N GLN A 197 -12.62 -47.08 -16.51
CA GLN A 197 -12.27 -48.42 -16.00
C GLN A 197 -11.23 -48.33 -14.86
N ARG A 198 -11.29 -49.30 -13.95
CA ARG A 198 -10.46 -49.35 -12.75
C ARG A 198 -9.11 -50.03 -12.99
#